data_AF-A0A7S2CW46-F1
#
_entry.id   AF-A0A7S2CW46-F1
#
_cell.length_a   1.000
_cell.length_b   1.000
_cell.length_c   1.000
_cell.angle_alpha   90.00
_cell.angle_beta   90.00
_cell.angle_gamma   90.00
#
_symmetry.space_group_name_H-M   'P 1'
#
loop_
_entity.id
_entity.type
_entity.pdbx_description
1 polymer ?
#
loop_
_entity_poly.entity_id
_entity_poly.type
_entity_poly.pdbx_seq_one_letter_code
_entity_poly.pdbx_strand_id
1 'polypeptide(L)'
;KGASGVGCPLSHADCSGLWAVRCGAYKLHFVTKDSVGTLKDKMVKFHDPPLIFNIEMDPGETYALDSNSAEYKSLRPSLEKAAAAHAASILPVPNQMAMGVDPSLRICCDPNS
;
A
#
# COMPACT_ATOMS: atom_id res chain seq x y z
N LYS A 1 -6.09 -1.98 -5.27
CA LYS A 1 -5.00 -2.96 -5.47
C LYS A 1 -4.38 -2.83 -6.88
N GLY A 2 -3.22 -2.18 -7.08
CA GLY A 2 -2.52 -2.17 -8.39
C GLY A 2 -1.70 -3.45 -8.59
N ALA A 3 -1.33 -3.95 -9.79
CA ALA A 3 -1.48 -3.53 -11.21
C ALA A 3 -1.98 -4.75 -12.05
N SER A 4 -2.57 -4.67 -13.24
CA SER A 4 -2.52 -3.68 -14.33
C SER A 4 -3.90 -3.14 -14.74
N GLY A 5 -4.00 -1.86 -15.10
CA GLY A 5 -5.26 -1.13 -15.31
C GLY A 5 -5.42 0.00 -14.29
N VAL A 6 -4.60 1.05 -14.45
CA VAL A 6 -4.26 2.09 -13.46
C VAL A 6 -5.49 2.87 -12.95
N GLY A 7 -6.15 2.30 -11.95
CA GLY A 7 -7.36 2.84 -11.34
C GLY A 7 -7.70 1.97 -10.15
N CYS A 8 -7.03 2.24 -9.03
CA CYS A 8 -7.46 1.92 -7.68
C CYS A 8 -8.62 0.90 -7.50
N PRO A 9 -8.38 -0.44 -7.37
CA PRO A 9 -9.50 -1.35 -7.07
C PRO A 9 -9.75 -1.47 -5.56
N LEU A 10 -10.95 -0.98 -5.19
CA LEU A 10 -11.84 -1.20 -4.04
C LEU A 10 -11.22 -1.21 -2.64
N SER A 11 -11.31 -0.11 -1.87
CA SER A 11 -11.63 -0.11 -0.41
C SER A 11 -10.97 0.92 0.55
N HIS A 12 -10.40 2.05 0.11
CA HIS A 12 -10.58 3.34 0.81
C HIS A 12 -12.10 3.59 0.56
N ALA A 13 -12.69 4.74 0.83
CA ALA A 13 -13.84 5.04 -0.05
C ALA A 13 -13.43 4.86 -1.54
N ASP A 14 -12.13 5.12 -1.82
CA ASP A 14 -11.31 4.95 -3.04
C ASP A 14 -9.85 4.34 -2.85
N CYS A 15 -9.63 3.02 -2.52
CA CYS A 15 -8.33 2.23 -2.26
C CYS A 15 -7.77 1.72 -0.86
N SER A 16 -8.17 0.53 -0.36
CA SER A 16 -7.47 -0.22 0.74
C SER A 16 -6.82 -1.45 0.15
N GLY A 17 -6.18 -1.24 -0.99
CA GLY A 17 -5.45 -2.29 -1.65
C GLY A 17 -4.04 -2.47 -1.10
N LEU A 18 -3.36 -3.50 -1.62
CA LEU A 18 -1.93 -3.62 -1.62
C LEU A 18 -1.30 -2.41 -2.36
N TRP A 19 -0.37 -1.71 -1.72
CA TRP A 19 0.32 -0.53 -2.25
C TRP A 19 1.78 -0.82 -2.62
N ALA A 20 2.41 -1.73 -1.90
CA ALA A 20 3.78 -2.15 -2.13
C ALA A 20 3.95 -3.64 -1.82
N VAL A 21 4.96 -4.26 -2.43
CA VAL A 21 5.35 -5.66 -2.20
C VAL A 21 6.87 -5.75 -2.08
N ARG A 22 7.36 -6.57 -1.15
CA ARG A 22 8.79 -6.86 -1.00
C ARG A 22 9.05 -8.34 -1.26
N CYS A 23 10.03 -8.63 -2.10
CA CYS A 23 10.58 -9.97 -2.30
C CYS A 23 12.11 -9.90 -2.15
N GLY A 24 12.64 -10.50 -1.09
CA GLY A 24 14.07 -10.43 -0.78
C GLY A 24 14.56 -9.00 -0.59
N ALA A 25 15.62 -8.63 -1.30
CA ALA A 25 16.21 -7.29 -1.24
C ALA A 25 15.36 -6.20 -1.91
N TYR A 26 14.39 -6.57 -2.74
CA TYR A 26 13.70 -5.61 -3.60
C TYR A 26 12.28 -5.32 -3.11
N LYS A 27 11.91 -4.04 -3.13
CA LYS A 27 10.57 -3.55 -2.78
C LYS A 27 10.00 -2.74 -3.93
N LEU A 28 8.80 -3.10 -4.36
CA LEU A 28 8.05 -2.46 -5.42
C LEU A 28 6.92 -1.63 -4.82
N HIS A 29 6.75 -0.39 -5.25
CA HIS A 29 5.63 0.49 -4.91
C HIS A 29 4.76 0.75 -6.14
N PHE A 30 3.49 0.35 -6.05
CA PHE A 30 2.44 0.78 -6.98
C PHE A 30 1.89 2.16 -6.60
N VAL A 31 1.92 2.49 -5.31
CA VAL A 31 1.32 3.70 -4.74
C VAL A 31 2.23 4.25 -3.65
N THR A 32 2.44 5.56 -3.64
CA THR A 32 3.11 6.26 -2.54
C THR A 32 2.22 7.38 -1.99
N LYS A 33 2.37 7.68 -0.70
CA LYS A 33 1.71 8.80 -0.03
C LYS A 33 2.64 9.31 1.07
N ASP A 34 2.70 10.62 1.22
CA ASP A 34 3.38 11.25 2.35
C ASP A 34 2.51 11.16 3.63
N SER A 35 3.11 10.77 4.75
CA SER A 35 2.45 10.64 6.05
C SER A 35 2.47 11.93 6.88
N VAL A 36 3.24 12.95 6.50
CA VAL A 36 3.43 14.14 7.33
C VAL A 36 2.32 15.17 7.06
N GLY A 37 1.46 15.38 8.05
CA GLY A 37 0.25 16.22 7.96
C GLY A 37 0.47 17.72 7.66
N THR A 38 1.72 18.18 7.54
CA THR A 38 2.14 19.57 7.29
C THR A 38 2.71 19.80 5.88
N LEU A 39 3.01 18.76 5.11
CA LEU A 39 3.48 18.93 3.73
C LEU A 39 2.29 19.05 2.77
N LYS A 40 2.43 19.94 1.78
CA LYS A 40 1.41 20.28 0.78
C LYS A 40 1.03 19.08 -0.12
N ASP A 41 1.81 18.00 -0.08
CA ASP A 41 1.70 16.85 -0.98
C ASP A 41 1.00 15.65 -0.32
N LYS A 42 -0.18 15.91 0.27
CA LYS A 42 -1.08 14.88 0.85
C LYS A 42 -1.68 13.91 -0.19
N MET A 43 -1.25 14.04 -1.45
CA MET A 43 -1.84 13.34 -2.58
C MET A 43 -1.26 11.94 -2.71
N VAL A 44 -2.16 10.97 -2.84
CA VAL A 44 -1.81 9.60 -3.19
C VAL A 44 -1.28 9.61 -4.63
N LYS A 45 -0.04 9.15 -4.82
CA LYS A 45 0.62 9.06 -6.12
C LYS A 45 0.59 7.62 -6.60
N PHE A 46 0.05 7.39 -7.79
CA PHE A 46 0.05 6.09 -8.46
C PHE A 46 1.20 6.04 -9.46
N HIS A 47 1.87 4.90 -9.55
CA HIS A 47 3.06 4.72 -10.39
C HIS A 47 2.81 3.65 -11.45
N ASP A 48 2.92 4.05 -12.73
CA ASP A 48 2.99 3.14 -13.87
C ASP A 48 4.05 3.68 -14.85
N PRO A 49 5.23 3.03 -14.95
CA PRO A 49 5.62 1.79 -14.29
C PRO A 49 5.83 1.96 -12.76
N PRO A 50 5.67 0.89 -11.94
CA PRO A 50 5.84 0.99 -10.49
C PRO A 50 7.29 1.25 -10.10
N LEU A 51 7.53 1.88 -8.95
CA LEU A 51 8.88 2.13 -8.45
C LEU A 51 9.45 0.86 -7.83
N ILE A 52 10.74 0.55 -8.04
CA ILE A 52 11.43 -0.57 -7.37
C ILE A 52 12.68 -0.03 -6.69
N PHE A 53 12.92 -0.45 -5.44
CA PHE A 53 14.10 -0.11 -4.66
C PHE A 53 14.80 -1.37 -4.18
N ASN A 54 16.12 -1.32 -4.06
CA ASN A 54 16.90 -2.35 -3.36
C ASN A 54 17.11 -1.91 -1.91
N ILE A 55 16.33 -2.46 -1.00
CA ILE A 55 16.27 -2.06 0.42
C ILE A 55 17.53 -2.46 1.20
N GLU A 56 18.29 -3.44 0.73
CA GLU A 56 19.56 -3.83 1.38
C GLU A 56 20.67 -2.80 1.10
N MET A 57 20.65 -2.17 -0.07
CA MET A 57 21.63 -1.15 -0.48
C MET A 57 21.13 0.28 -0.25
N ASP A 58 19.82 0.49 -0.33
CA ASP A 58 19.13 1.76 -0.13
C ASP A 58 17.94 1.57 0.84
N PRO A 59 18.20 1.42 2.15
CA PRO A 59 17.14 1.27 3.15
C PRO A 59 16.19 2.48 3.22
N GLY A 60 16.67 3.65 2.80
CA GLY A 60 15.92 4.91 2.82
C GLY A 60 15.01 5.10 1.61
N GLU A 61 15.03 4.21 0.62
CA GLU A 61 14.23 4.30 -0.60
C GLU A 61 14.44 5.64 -1.35
N THR A 62 15.70 6.11 -1.38
CA THR A 62 16.09 7.38 -2.00
C THR A 62 16.32 7.24 -3.51
N TYR A 63 16.76 6.06 -3.97
CA TYR A 63 17.20 5.81 -5.33
C TYR A 63 16.40 4.67 -5.96
N ALA A 64 15.31 5.03 -6.66
CA ALA A 64 14.53 4.07 -7.43
C ALA A 64 15.36 3.52 -8.60
N LEU A 65 15.22 2.22 -8.89
CA LEU A 65 15.79 1.59 -10.07
C LEU A 65 15.21 2.22 -11.34
N ASP A 66 16.05 2.46 -12.34
CA ASP A 66 15.59 2.92 -13.65
C ASP A 66 14.69 1.86 -14.30
N SER A 67 13.46 2.26 -14.64
CA SER A 67 12.47 1.42 -15.32
C SER A 67 12.95 0.81 -16.64
N ASN A 68 13.95 1.41 -17.29
CA ASN A 68 14.54 0.92 -18.53
C ASN A 68 15.67 -0.08 -18.32
N SER A 69 16.22 -0.19 -17.11
CA SER A 69 17.32 -1.08 -16.78
C SER A 69 16.95 -2.56 -16.91
N ALA A 70 17.96 -3.39 -17.20
CA ALA A 70 17.78 -4.84 -17.28
C ALA A 70 17.36 -5.44 -15.93
N GLU A 71 17.94 -4.93 -14.84
CA GLU A 71 17.60 -5.34 -13.47
C GLU A 71 16.11 -5.11 -13.19
N TYR A 72 15.61 -3.90 -13.42
CA TYR A 72 14.20 -3.56 -13.22
C TYR A 72 13.28 -4.49 -14.02
N LYS A 73 13.56 -4.66 -15.32
CA LYS A 73 12.75 -5.50 -16.21
C LYS A 73 12.75 -6.97 -15.80
N SER A 74 13.86 -7.46 -15.24
CA SER A 74 13.97 -8.85 -14.75
C SER A 74 13.20 -9.08 -13.44
N LEU A 75 13.19 -8.10 -12.54
CA LEU A 75 12.58 -8.21 -11.22
C LEU A 75 11.07 -7.99 -11.22
N ARG A 76 10.61 -6.99 -12.00
CA ARG A 76 9.20 -6.56 -12.03
C ARG A 76 8.20 -7.71 -12.15
N PRO A 77 8.33 -8.67 -13.09
CA PRO A 77 7.34 -9.74 -13.26
C PRO A 77 7.20 -10.63 -12.01
N SER A 78 8.30 -10.87 -11.28
CA SER A 78 8.28 -11.70 -10.07
C SER A 78 7.56 -11.01 -8.92
N LEU A 79 7.78 -9.70 -8.74
CA LEU A 79 7.15 -8.87 -7.72
C LEU A 79 5.65 -8.72 -8.01
N GLU A 80 5.28 -8.42 -9.26
CA GLU A 80 3.89 -8.32 -9.69
C GLU A 80 3.14 -9.66 -9.57
N LYS A 81 3.80 -10.78 -9.90
CA LYS A 81 3.23 -12.13 -9.71
C LYS A 81 2.94 -12.41 -8.24
N ALA A 82 3.86 -12.07 -7.34
CA ALA A 82 3.65 -12.25 -5.89
C ALA A 82 2.48 -11.38 -5.39
N ALA A 83 2.40 -10.13 -5.85
CA ALA A 83 1.29 -9.23 -5.54
C ALA A 83 -0.06 -9.78 -6.02
N ALA A 84 -0.12 -10.29 -7.25
CA ALA A 84 -1.33 -10.88 -7.83
C ALA A 84 -1.76 -12.16 -7.09
N ALA A 85 -0.81 -13.04 -6.78
CA ALA A 85 -1.09 -14.27 -6.02
C ALA A 85 -1.66 -13.97 -4.63
N HIS A 86 -1.07 -13.01 -3.91
CA HIS A 86 -1.61 -12.54 -2.63
C HIS A 86 -3.01 -11.92 -2.81
N ALA A 87 -3.21 -11.07 -3.81
CA ALA A 87 -4.50 -10.44 -4.04
C ALA A 87 -5.62 -11.46 -4.27
N ALA A 88 -5.33 -12.56 -4.97
CA ALA A 88 -6.27 -13.64 -5.25
C ALA A 88 -6.60 -14.50 -4.01
N SER A 89 -5.72 -14.58 -3.01
CA SER A 89 -5.95 -15.38 -1.80
C SER A 89 -6.74 -14.65 -0.71
N ILE A 90 -6.93 -13.33 -0.82
CA ILE A 90 -7.56 -12.52 0.23
C ILE A 90 -9.06 -12.43 0.03
N LEU A 91 -9.82 -12.85 1.06
CA LEU A 91 -11.25 -12.61 1.18
C LEU A 91 -11.49 -11.32 2.00
N PRO A 92 -12.18 -10.31 1.44
CA PRO A 92 -12.54 -9.10 2.19
C PRO A 92 -13.46 -9.42 3.36
N VAL A 93 -13.25 -8.72 4.49
CA VAL A 93 -14.10 -8.81 5.69
C VAL A 93 -14.74 -7.45 5.99
N PRO A 94 -15.83 -7.40 6.76
CA PRO A 94 -16.46 -6.14 7.13
C PRO A 94 -15.50 -5.21 7.89
N ASN A 95 -15.41 -3.97 7.44
CA ASN A 95 -14.56 -2.96 8.08
C ASN A 95 -15.15 -2.55 9.44
N GLN A 96 -14.51 -3.00 10.52
CA GLN A 96 -14.95 -2.70 11.87
C GLN A 96 -14.84 -1.21 12.22
N MET A 97 -13.85 -0.50 11.67
CA MET A 97 -13.70 0.94 11.89
C MET A 97 -14.81 1.76 11.23
N ALA A 98 -15.45 1.22 10.20
CA ALA A 98 -16.58 1.85 9.52
C ALA A 98 -17.91 1.66 10.27
N MET A 99 -17.95 0.88 11.36
CA MET A 99 -19.17 0.64 12.15
C MET A 99 -19.54 1.83 13.06
N GLY A 100 -18.71 2.87 13.10
CA GLY A 100 -18.97 4.09 13.85
C GLY A 100 -18.47 4.03 15.29
N VAL A 101 -18.90 5.02 16.08
CA VAL A 101 -18.51 5.19 17.48
C VAL A 101 -19.78 5.28 18.32
N ASP A 102 -19.83 4.51 19.41
CA ASP A 102 -20.92 4.56 20.38
C ASP A 102 -20.39 5.07 21.73
N PRO A 103 -20.77 6.30 22.15
CA PRO A 103 -20.37 6.85 23.44
C PRO A 103 -20.81 6.03 24.66
N SER A 104 -21.87 5.22 24.54
CA SER A 104 -22.37 4.37 25.63
C SER A 104 -21.45 3.18 25.94
N LEU A 105 -20.58 2.80 24.99
CA LEU A 105 -19.59 1.74 25.17
C LEU A 105 -18.31 2.21 25.90
N ARG A 106 -18.26 3.47 26.34
CA ARG A 106 -17.15 3.97 27.16
C ARG A 106 -17.18 3.30 28.53
N ILE A 107 -16.01 2.91 29.03
CA ILE A 107 -15.87 2.34 30.37
C ILE A 107 -16.26 3.41 31.40
N CYS A 108 -17.20 3.09 32.30
CA CYS A 108 -17.60 3.95 33.42
C CYS A 108 -17.13 3.35 34.76
N CYS A 109 -16.67 4.20 35.67
CA CYS A 109 -16.27 3.77 37.02
C CYS A 109 -17.49 3.43 37.90
N ASP A 110 -18.59 4.15 37.71
CA ASP A 110 -19.88 3.85 38.35
C ASP A 110 -21.01 3.96 37.30
N PRO A 111 -21.65 2.84 36.91
CA PRO A 111 -22.73 2.87 35.94
C PRO A 111 -24.04 3.49 36.46
N ASN A 112 -24.16 3.78 37.77
CA ASN A 112 -25.41 4.23 38.41
C ASN A 112 -25.28 5.49 39.31
N SER A 113 -24.11 6.14 39.36
CA SER A 113 -23.90 7.35 40.19
C SER A 113 -24.49 8.64 39.59
#